data_AF-A0A7L4K336-F1
#
_entry.id   AF-A0A7L4K336-F1
#
_cell.length_a   1.000
_cell.length_b   1.000
_cell.length_c   1.000
_cell.angle_alpha   90.00
_cell.angle_beta   90.00
_cell.angle_gamma   90.00
#
_symmetry.space_group_name_H-M   'P 1'
#
loop_
_entity.id
_entity.type
_entity.pdbx_description
1 polymer ?
#
loop_
_entity_poly.entity_id
_entity_poly.type
_entity_poly.pdbx_seq_one_letter_code
_entity_poly.pdbx_strand_id
1 'polypeptide(L)'
;FNFSNVISEMAVKRQPQAQRGVRISNRISLELDEDGQRLRRGRLSPQSFDSRSLKGGRRLNIFTKASKETETETALETVSSPTIWDLEFAKAIAAITAQPPRNGFEEMIQWTKEGILWEFPIDNEVGMEDDAEFHEHIFLEKHLENFPKQGPIRHFMELVICGLSKNPYLTVKQKIEHIEWFHTYFEEKKELLQEL
;
A
#
# COMPACT_ATOMS: atom_id res chain seq x y z
N PHE A 1 22.47 -31.34 2.86
CA PHE A 1 21.39 -31.54 3.84
C PHE A 1 21.31 -33.02 4.21
N ASN A 2 21.67 -33.41 5.43
CA ASN A 2 21.59 -34.80 5.90
C ASN A 2 20.24 -35.05 6.58
N PHE A 3 19.29 -35.65 5.87
CA PHE A 3 17.95 -35.97 6.37
C PHE A 3 17.96 -36.92 7.59
N SER A 4 18.99 -37.76 7.71
CA SER A 4 19.17 -38.70 8.82
C SER A 4 19.27 -38.02 10.20
N ASN A 5 19.94 -36.85 10.26
CA ASN A 5 20.07 -36.09 11.50
C ASN A 5 18.75 -35.42 11.91
N VAL A 6 17.96 -34.94 10.95
CA VAL A 6 16.63 -34.34 11.21
C VAL A 6 15.64 -35.39 11.73
N ILE A 7 15.61 -36.56 11.08
CA ILE A 7 14.71 -37.67 11.48
C ILE A 7 15.09 -38.20 12.87
N SER A 8 16.38 -38.24 13.20
CA SER A 8 16.88 -38.63 14.52
C SER A 8 16.44 -37.66 15.62
N GLU A 9 16.31 -36.36 15.33
CA GLU A 9 15.77 -35.36 16.28
C GLU A 9 14.23 -35.39 16.40
N MET A 10 13.51 -35.90 15.39
CA MET A 10 12.04 -36.07 15.42
C MET A 10 11.57 -37.28 16.25
N ALA A 11 12.48 -38.19 16.62
CA ALA A 11 12.15 -39.37 17.41
C ALA A 11 11.77 -39.00 18.86
N VAL A 12 10.47 -38.96 19.15
CA VAL A 12 9.95 -38.83 20.51
C VAL A 12 10.28 -40.12 21.27
N LYS A 13 11.34 -40.09 22.10
CA LYS A 13 11.54 -41.13 23.10
C LYS A 13 10.32 -41.14 24.01
N ARG A 14 9.43 -42.14 23.83
CA ARG A 14 8.50 -42.54 24.88
C ARG A 14 9.37 -42.92 26.06
N GLN A 15 9.47 -42.03 27.04
CA GLN A 15 9.97 -42.41 28.34
C GLN A 15 9.15 -43.64 28.76
N PRO A 16 9.79 -44.71 29.30
CA PRO A 16 9.03 -45.78 29.92
C PRO A 16 8.07 -45.11 30.92
N GLN A 17 6.85 -45.62 31.04
CA GLN A 17 5.90 -45.12 32.01
C GLN A 17 6.52 -45.22 33.41
N ALA A 18 7.26 -44.20 33.84
CA ALA A 18 7.37 -43.85 35.24
C ALA A 18 5.92 -43.63 35.61
N GLN A 19 5.38 -44.56 36.40
CA GLN A 19 3.98 -44.64 36.83
C GLN A 19 3.38 -43.24 36.81
N ARG A 20 2.65 -42.91 35.74
CA ARG A 20 1.79 -41.73 35.73
C ARG A 20 0.66 -42.11 36.66
N GLY A 21 0.92 -41.99 37.96
CA GLY A 21 -0.16 -41.79 38.90
C GLY A 21 -0.95 -40.63 38.33
N VAL A 22 -2.20 -40.91 37.95
CA VAL A 22 -3.20 -39.89 37.72
C VAL A 22 -3.30 -39.16 39.06
N ARG A 23 -2.45 -38.16 39.26
CA ARG A 23 -2.63 -37.19 40.34
C ARG A 23 -3.78 -36.33 39.88
N ILE A 24 -5.01 -36.79 40.19
CA ILE A 24 -6.11 -35.88 40.39
C ILE A 24 -5.64 -34.97 41.54
N SER A 25 -5.08 -33.83 41.16
CA SER A 25 -4.56 -32.85 42.10
C SER A 25 -5.73 -32.06 42.66
N ASN A 26 -6.52 -32.68 43.52
CA ASN A 26 -7.45 -32.00 44.41
C ASN A 26 -7.36 -32.66 45.79
N ARG A 27 -6.17 -32.62 46.42
CA ARG A 27 -6.07 -32.82 47.87
C ARG A 27 -6.48 -31.52 48.54
N ILE A 28 -7.77 -31.39 48.81
CA ILE A 28 -8.28 -30.39 49.74
C ILE A 28 -8.08 -30.99 51.13
N SER A 29 -7.07 -30.53 51.86
CA SER A 29 -6.95 -30.84 53.29
C SER A 29 -7.97 -29.98 54.04
N LEU A 30 -8.89 -30.65 54.75
CA LEU A 30 -9.82 -30.03 55.67
C LEU A 30 -9.34 -30.39 57.08
N GLU A 31 -8.87 -29.39 57.81
CA GLU A 31 -8.56 -29.51 59.24
C GLU A 31 -9.79 -29.02 60.01
N LEU A 32 -10.23 -29.81 61.01
CA LEU A 32 -11.29 -29.41 61.93
C LEU A 32 -10.65 -28.65 63.10
N ASP A 33 -11.12 -27.43 63.35
CA ASP A 33 -10.84 -26.73 64.60
C ASP A 33 -11.56 -27.44 65.76
N GLU A 34 -11.01 -27.35 66.99
CA GLU A 34 -11.50 -28.07 68.18
C GLU A 34 -13.00 -27.84 68.53
N ASP A 35 -13.64 -26.80 67.99
CA ASP A 35 -15.05 -26.48 68.23
C ASP A 35 -16.02 -26.88 67.08
N GLY A 36 -15.54 -27.63 66.07
CA GLY A 36 -16.38 -28.40 65.14
C GLY A 36 -17.33 -27.63 64.20
N GLN A 37 -17.27 -26.29 64.11
CA GLN A 37 -18.32 -25.50 63.44
C GLN A 37 -17.88 -24.70 62.19
N ARG A 38 -16.61 -24.69 61.76
CA ARG A 38 -16.19 -24.00 60.51
C ARG A 38 -15.14 -24.77 59.72
N LEU A 39 -15.43 -25.04 58.44
CA LEU A 39 -14.48 -25.58 57.46
C LEU A 39 -13.66 -24.42 56.86
N ARG A 40 -12.38 -24.29 57.21
CA ARG A 40 -11.45 -23.37 56.53
C ARG A 40 -10.59 -24.12 55.52
N ARG A 41 -10.50 -23.59 54.29
CA ARG A 41 -9.56 -24.09 53.26
C ARG A 41 -8.14 -23.73 53.70
N GLY A 42 -7.35 -24.73 54.11
CA GLY A 42 -5.95 -24.56 54.44
C GLY A 42 -5.18 -23.96 53.26
N ARG A 43 -4.48 -22.84 53.47
CA ARG A 43 -3.67 -22.18 52.44
C ARG A 43 -2.37 -22.97 52.27
N LEU A 44 -2.39 -23.96 51.39
CA LEU A 44 -1.16 -24.58 50.91
C LEU A 44 -0.32 -23.50 50.21
N SER A 45 0.93 -23.36 50.64
CA SER A 45 1.99 -22.68 49.89
C SER A 45 1.86 -23.06 48.40
N PRO A 46 1.94 -22.11 47.45
CA PRO A 46 1.90 -22.46 46.04
C PRO A 46 3.14 -23.31 45.76
N GLN A 47 2.94 -24.62 45.74
CA GLN A 47 3.95 -25.55 45.24
C GLN A 47 4.20 -25.11 43.81
N SER A 48 5.39 -24.60 43.54
CA SER A 48 5.80 -24.08 42.25
C SER A 48 5.56 -25.17 41.21
N PHE A 49 4.46 -25.07 40.48
CA PHE A 49 4.35 -25.72 39.19
C PHE A 49 5.54 -25.16 38.41
N ASP A 50 6.51 -26.02 38.06
CA ASP A 50 7.55 -25.68 37.10
C ASP A 50 6.85 -25.10 35.87
N SER A 51 6.79 -23.77 35.77
CA SER A 51 6.19 -23.08 34.64
C SER A 51 7.19 -23.17 33.49
N ARG A 52 7.30 -24.37 32.90
CA ARG A 52 8.14 -24.58 31.73
C ARG A 52 7.61 -23.68 30.63
N SER A 53 8.42 -22.70 30.23
CA SER A 53 8.11 -21.81 29.12
C SER A 53 7.90 -22.62 27.85
N LEU A 54 6.80 -22.37 27.13
CA LEU A 54 6.50 -23.03 25.84
C LEU A 54 7.61 -22.84 24.81
N LYS A 55 8.44 -21.81 24.97
CA LYS A 55 9.57 -21.49 24.10
C LYS A 55 10.91 -22.07 24.58
N GLY A 56 10.97 -22.66 25.77
CA GLY A 56 12.21 -23.16 26.41
C GLY A 56 12.58 -24.61 26.09
N GLY A 57 11.95 -25.22 25.09
CA GLY A 57 12.17 -26.61 24.70
C GLY A 57 13.17 -26.80 23.55
N ARG A 58 13.53 -28.06 23.29
CA ARG A 58 14.26 -28.43 22.07
C ARG A 58 13.37 -28.15 20.85
N ARG A 59 13.92 -27.51 19.82
CA ARG A 59 13.23 -27.18 18.55
C ARG A 59 13.83 -27.99 17.40
N LEU A 60 13.11 -28.03 16.28
CA LEU A 60 13.60 -28.59 15.03
C LEU A 60 14.67 -27.65 14.45
N ASN A 61 15.91 -28.14 14.29
CA ASN A 61 17.05 -27.35 13.79
C ASN A 61 17.23 -27.46 12.26
N ILE A 62 16.12 -27.53 11.51
CA ILE A 62 16.14 -27.71 10.04
C ILE A 62 16.57 -26.41 9.35
N PHE A 63 16.09 -25.28 9.86
CA PHE A 63 16.43 -23.96 9.37
C PHE A 63 17.52 -23.34 10.25
N THR A 64 18.65 -23.00 9.64
CA THR A 64 19.66 -22.16 10.28
C THR A 64 19.06 -20.77 10.53
N LYS A 65 19.54 -20.10 11.57
CA LYS A 65 19.05 -18.76 11.89
C LYS A 65 19.45 -17.84 10.73
N ALA A 66 18.46 -17.25 10.05
CA ALA A 66 18.72 -16.29 9.00
C ALA A 66 19.62 -15.17 9.56
N SER A 67 20.82 -15.05 9.01
CA SER A 67 21.64 -13.85 9.17
C SER A 67 20.93 -12.74 8.40
N LYS A 68 20.82 -11.56 9.01
CA LYS A 68 20.16 -10.36 8.46
C LYS A 68 20.67 -9.94 7.07
N GLU A 69 21.78 -10.53 6.62
CA GLU A 69 22.49 -10.26 5.39
C GLU A 69 21.93 -11.04 4.17
N THR A 70 21.18 -12.13 4.36
CA THR A 70 20.50 -12.82 3.24
C THR A 70 19.16 -12.17 2.86
N GLU A 71 18.67 -11.20 3.63
CA GLU A 71 17.45 -10.45 3.33
C GLU A 71 17.71 -9.27 2.38
N THR A 72 18.97 -8.84 2.21
CA THR A 72 19.34 -7.70 1.35
C THR A 72 19.60 -8.08 -0.12
N GLU A 73 19.81 -9.36 -0.44
CA GLU A 73 19.99 -9.81 -1.83
C GLU A 73 18.65 -10.09 -2.54
N THR A 74 17.56 -10.30 -1.79
CA THR A 74 16.19 -10.33 -2.30
C THR A 74 15.54 -8.94 -2.34
N ALA A 75 16.34 -7.89 -2.44
CA ALA A 75 15.87 -6.55 -2.80
C ALA A 75 15.66 -6.39 -4.34
N LEU A 76 15.77 -7.48 -5.11
CA LEU A 76 15.96 -7.46 -6.56
C LEU A 76 14.87 -8.18 -7.38
N GLU A 77 13.59 -8.07 -7.02
CA GLU A 77 12.50 -8.37 -7.97
C GLU A 77 11.36 -7.35 -7.87
N THR A 78 11.66 -6.06 -7.77
CA THR A 78 10.67 -4.98 -8.02
C THR A 78 10.30 -4.83 -9.51
N VAL A 79 10.75 -5.75 -10.37
CA VAL A 79 10.63 -5.69 -11.83
C VAL A 79 9.51 -6.55 -12.40
N SER A 80 8.92 -7.46 -11.62
CA SER A 80 7.79 -8.27 -12.05
C SER A 80 6.50 -7.75 -11.41
N SER A 81 5.46 -7.55 -12.23
CA SER A 81 4.11 -7.33 -11.72
C SER A 81 3.70 -8.53 -10.85
N PRO A 82 3.01 -8.31 -9.72
CA PRO A 82 2.60 -9.38 -8.82
C PRO A 82 1.83 -10.46 -9.57
N THR A 83 2.09 -11.72 -9.23
CA THR A 83 1.41 -12.86 -9.86
C THR A 83 -0.04 -12.90 -9.38
N ILE A 84 -0.94 -13.53 -10.15
CA ILE A 84 -2.34 -13.75 -9.75
C ILE A 84 -2.44 -14.37 -8.34
N TRP A 85 -1.54 -15.30 -8.01
CA TRP A 85 -1.48 -15.92 -6.68
C TRP A 85 -1.17 -14.92 -5.57
N ASP A 86 -0.29 -13.95 -5.82
CA ASP A 86 0.05 -12.90 -4.86
C ASP A 86 -1.14 -11.97 -4.64
N LEU A 87 -1.87 -11.64 -5.71
CA LEU A 87 -3.08 -10.81 -5.63
C LEU A 87 -4.21 -11.51 -4.87
N GLU A 88 -4.51 -12.78 -5.17
CA GLU A 88 -5.54 -13.54 -4.46
C GLU A 88 -5.16 -13.77 -2.99
N PHE A 89 -3.88 -14.00 -2.72
CA PHE A 89 -3.39 -14.11 -1.34
C PHE A 89 -3.51 -12.78 -0.59
N ALA A 90 -3.16 -11.65 -1.22
CA ALA A 90 -3.34 -10.32 -0.64
C ALA A 90 -4.83 -10.01 -0.35
N LYS A 91 -5.74 -10.38 -1.24
CA LYS A 91 -7.19 -10.28 -1.01
C LYS A 91 -7.65 -11.11 0.18
N ALA A 92 -7.16 -12.35 0.31
CA ALA A 92 -7.50 -13.21 1.45
C ALA A 92 -7.01 -12.62 2.78
N ILE A 93 -5.80 -12.06 2.81
CA ILE A 93 -5.29 -11.34 3.99
C ILE A 93 -6.17 -10.11 4.31
N ALA A 94 -6.49 -9.31 3.29
CA ALA A 94 -7.35 -8.13 3.46
C ALA A 94 -8.73 -8.51 4.02
N ALA A 95 -9.31 -9.62 3.55
CA ALA A 95 -10.60 -10.13 4.04
C ALA A 95 -10.56 -10.57 5.51
N ILE A 96 -9.45 -11.12 5.98
CA ILE A 96 -9.29 -11.47 7.41
C ILE A 96 -9.25 -10.21 8.28
N THR A 97 -8.67 -9.13 7.76
CA THR A 97 -8.62 -7.84 8.46
C THR A 97 -9.87 -6.99 8.29
N ALA A 98 -10.75 -7.31 7.34
CA ALA A 98 -11.97 -6.58 7.06
C ALA A 98 -12.97 -6.76 8.20
N GLN A 99 -13.10 -5.74 9.04
CA GLN A 99 -14.13 -5.66 10.07
C GLN A 99 -15.21 -4.68 9.62
N PRO A 100 -16.49 -4.89 10.00
CA PRO A 100 -17.52 -3.89 9.76
C PRO A 100 -17.16 -2.58 10.48
N PRO A 101 -17.49 -1.42 9.91
CA PRO A 101 -17.15 -0.14 10.49
C PRO A 101 -17.78 -0.04 11.89
N ARG A 102 -16.95 0.26 12.88
CA ARG A 102 -17.36 0.33 14.29
C ARG A 102 -17.94 1.70 14.65
N ASN A 103 -17.65 2.71 13.84
CA ASN A 103 -18.00 4.11 14.06
C ASN A 103 -18.22 4.85 12.73
N GLY A 104 -18.98 5.95 12.73
CA GLY A 104 -19.21 6.77 11.54
C GLY A 104 -17.94 7.41 10.97
N PHE A 105 -16.92 7.65 11.80
CA PHE A 105 -15.60 8.07 11.30
C PHE A 105 -14.93 6.98 10.44
N GLU A 106 -15.15 5.71 10.74
CA GLU A 106 -14.59 4.61 9.95
C GLU A 106 -15.30 4.51 8.59
N GLU A 107 -16.61 4.74 8.55
CA GLU A 107 -17.37 4.88 7.30
C GLU A 107 -16.85 6.06 6.46
N MET A 108 -16.59 7.22 7.08
CA MET A 108 -16.00 8.36 6.39
C MET A 108 -14.60 8.06 5.85
N ILE A 109 -13.78 7.34 6.62
CA ILE A 109 -12.45 6.90 6.17
C ILE A 109 -12.56 5.91 5.01
N GLN A 110 -13.55 5.03 5.04
CA GLN A 110 -13.80 4.10 3.94
C GLN A 110 -14.25 4.85 2.68
N TRP A 111 -15.20 5.77 2.79
CA TRP A 111 -15.70 6.56 1.66
C TRP A 111 -14.66 7.53 1.09
N THR A 112 -13.75 8.07 1.90
CA THR A 112 -12.61 8.86 1.40
C THR A 112 -11.62 7.98 0.64
N LYS A 113 -11.30 6.77 1.12
CA LYS A 113 -10.46 5.81 0.38
C LYS A 113 -11.10 5.33 -0.92
N GLU A 114 -12.43 5.19 -0.93
CA GLU A 114 -13.21 4.80 -2.12
C GLU A 114 -13.41 5.97 -3.11
N GLY A 115 -13.01 7.20 -2.75
CA GLY A 115 -13.16 8.40 -3.58
C GLY A 115 -14.60 8.94 -3.67
N ILE A 116 -15.48 8.52 -2.77
CA ILE A 116 -16.87 8.99 -2.68
C ILE A 116 -16.93 10.33 -1.92
N LEU A 117 -16.16 10.44 -0.83
CA LEU A 117 -16.00 11.68 -0.09
C LEU A 117 -14.81 12.47 -0.61
N TRP A 118 -14.95 13.80 -0.56
CA TRP A 118 -13.86 14.72 -0.85
C TRP A 118 -12.74 14.57 0.19
N GLU A 119 -11.50 14.66 -0.29
CA GLU A 119 -10.35 14.76 0.59
C GLU A 119 -10.29 16.17 1.21
N PHE A 120 -9.89 16.24 2.48
CA PHE A 120 -9.81 17.50 3.21
C PHE A 120 -8.35 17.88 3.48
N PRO A 121 -7.96 19.17 3.36
CA PRO A 121 -8.80 20.32 3.02
C PRO A 121 -9.28 20.32 1.56
N ILE A 122 -10.48 20.85 1.32
CA ILE A 122 -11.08 20.89 -0.03
C ILE A 122 -10.18 21.73 -0.94
N ASP A 123 -9.69 21.09 -1.99
CA ASP A 123 -9.01 21.74 -3.09
C ASP A 123 -9.90 21.66 -4.35
N ASN A 124 -10.10 22.80 -4.99
CA ASN A 124 -10.98 22.93 -6.16
C ASN A 124 -10.32 22.40 -7.44
N GLU A 125 -9.01 22.16 -7.42
CA GLU A 125 -8.23 21.68 -8.58
C GLU A 125 -8.05 20.16 -8.59
N VAL A 126 -8.59 19.44 -7.59
CA VAL A 126 -8.48 17.97 -7.48
C VAL A 126 -9.11 17.28 -8.69
N GLY A 127 -8.30 16.51 -9.41
CA GLY A 127 -8.73 15.79 -10.62
C GLY A 127 -8.71 16.62 -11.90
N MET A 128 -8.30 17.89 -11.83
CA MET A 128 -8.09 18.78 -12.98
C MET A 128 -6.61 19.21 -13.07
N GLU A 129 -5.69 18.28 -12.82
CA GLU A 129 -4.27 18.52 -13.06
C GLU A 129 -4.02 18.59 -14.57
N ASP A 130 -3.59 19.76 -15.03
CA ASP A 130 -2.96 19.88 -16.35
C ASP A 130 -1.47 19.59 -16.16
N ASP A 131 -0.93 18.63 -16.92
CA ASP A 131 0.49 18.23 -16.85
C ASP A 131 1.45 19.35 -17.30
N ALA A 132 0.92 20.49 -17.74
CA ALA A 132 1.66 21.57 -18.34
C ALA A 132 1.93 22.73 -17.37
N GLU A 133 3.18 23.18 -17.35
CA GLU A 133 3.58 24.35 -16.58
C GLU A 133 3.03 25.67 -17.20
N PHE A 134 3.00 26.74 -16.40
CA PHE A 134 2.46 28.04 -16.84
C PHE A 134 3.18 28.61 -18.07
N HIS A 135 4.47 28.31 -18.25
CA HIS A 135 5.26 28.81 -19.36
C HIS A 135 4.85 28.18 -20.69
N GLU A 136 4.26 26.99 -20.68
CA GLU A 136 3.73 26.35 -21.90
C GLU A 136 2.42 26.99 -22.34
N HIS A 137 1.61 27.45 -21.38
CA HIS A 137 0.36 28.16 -21.66
C HIS A 137 0.58 29.60 -22.14
N ILE A 138 1.66 30.25 -21.69
CA ILE A 138 1.94 31.66 -21.99
C ILE A 138 2.87 31.82 -23.19
N PHE A 139 3.95 31.04 -23.27
CA PHE A 139 4.97 31.18 -24.31
C PHE A 139 4.74 30.22 -25.48
N LEU A 140 3.65 30.46 -26.22
CA LEU A 140 3.33 29.72 -27.44
C LEU A 140 4.16 30.17 -28.67
N GLU A 141 5.05 31.15 -28.49
CA GLU A 141 5.91 31.67 -29.56
C GLU A 141 6.84 30.60 -30.16
N LYS A 142 7.16 29.54 -29.40
CA LYS A 142 7.94 28.39 -29.89
C LYS A 142 7.29 27.71 -31.10
N HIS A 143 5.95 27.69 -31.15
CA HIS A 143 5.20 27.08 -32.25
C HIS A 143 5.05 28.01 -33.47
N LEU A 144 5.57 29.25 -33.40
CA LEU A 144 5.57 30.20 -34.52
C LEU A 144 6.76 30.08 -35.48
N GLU A 145 7.70 29.16 -35.24
CA GLU A 145 8.89 29.03 -36.09
C GLU A 145 8.54 28.66 -37.55
N ASN A 146 7.40 28.02 -37.76
CA ASN A 146 6.90 27.63 -39.07
C ASN A 146 6.27 28.79 -39.87
N PHE A 147 6.10 29.97 -39.25
CA PHE A 147 5.51 31.14 -39.89
C PHE A 147 6.59 32.13 -40.37
N PRO A 148 6.32 32.93 -41.42
CA PRO A 148 7.24 33.97 -41.87
C PRO A 148 7.55 34.96 -40.74
N LYS A 149 8.84 35.28 -40.54
CA LYS A 149 9.31 36.16 -39.45
C LYS A 149 8.91 37.63 -39.61
N GLN A 150 8.53 38.04 -40.81
CA GLN A 150 8.11 39.41 -41.13
C GLN A 150 6.87 39.35 -42.03
N GLY A 151 5.86 40.16 -41.72
CA GLY A 151 4.66 40.30 -42.55
C GLY A 151 3.36 40.46 -41.74
N PRO A 152 2.24 40.77 -42.41
CA PRO A 152 0.93 40.92 -41.76
C PRO A 152 0.45 39.61 -41.11
N ILE A 153 0.84 38.46 -41.66
CA ILE A 153 0.54 37.13 -41.10
C ILE A 153 1.20 36.97 -39.72
N ARG A 154 2.43 37.48 -39.55
CA ARG A 154 3.11 37.44 -38.25
C ARG A 154 2.36 38.24 -37.20
N HIS A 155 1.95 39.46 -37.55
CA HIS A 155 1.18 40.31 -36.65
C HIS A 155 -0.17 39.70 -36.27
N PHE A 156 -0.85 39.07 -37.24
CA PHE A 156 -2.09 38.33 -36.96
C PHE A 156 -1.86 37.16 -36.00
N MET A 157 -0.83 36.34 -36.25
CA MET A 157 -0.51 35.20 -35.40
C MET A 157 -0.06 35.62 -33.98
N GLU A 158 0.62 36.76 -33.83
CA GLU A 158 0.94 37.35 -32.53
C GLU A 158 -0.32 37.70 -31.73
N LEU A 159 -1.36 38.23 -32.41
CA LEU A 159 -2.65 38.49 -31.78
C LEU A 159 -3.37 37.19 -31.38
N VAL A 160 -3.33 36.17 -32.24
CA VAL A 160 -3.91 34.85 -31.95
C VAL A 160 -3.25 34.25 -30.71
N ILE A 161 -1.92 34.25 -30.63
CA ILE A 161 -1.18 33.73 -29.46
C ILE A 161 -1.43 34.55 -28.21
N CYS A 162 -1.52 35.88 -28.31
CA CYS A 162 -1.90 36.74 -27.20
C CYS A 162 -3.34 36.43 -26.71
N GLY A 163 -4.24 36.02 -27.60
CA GLY A 163 -5.57 35.53 -27.25
C GLY A 163 -5.55 34.16 -26.57
N LEU A 164 -4.79 33.21 -27.14
CA LEU A 164 -4.64 31.85 -26.59
C LEU A 164 -3.94 31.84 -25.23
N SER A 165 -2.96 32.72 -25.00
CA SER A 165 -2.24 32.79 -23.72
C SER A 165 -3.12 33.31 -22.58
N LYS A 166 -4.11 34.14 -22.88
CA LYS A 166 -5.08 34.66 -21.90
C LYS A 166 -6.24 33.72 -21.62
N ASN A 167 -6.33 32.59 -22.33
CA ASN A 167 -7.43 31.65 -22.17
C ASN A 167 -7.11 30.60 -21.08
N PRO A 168 -7.85 30.58 -19.95
CA PRO A 168 -7.66 29.59 -18.88
C PRO A 168 -8.43 28.28 -19.13
N TYR A 169 -9.35 28.24 -20.09
CA TYR A 169 -10.23 27.08 -20.33
C TYR A 169 -9.68 26.09 -21.35
N LEU A 170 -8.61 26.47 -22.07
CA LEU A 170 -8.00 25.62 -23.09
C LEU A 170 -6.71 25.01 -22.55
N THR A 171 -6.55 23.71 -22.78
CA THR A 171 -5.30 22.99 -22.53
C THR A 171 -4.23 23.38 -23.55
N VAL A 172 -2.95 23.17 -23.22
CA VAL A 172 -1.84 23.42 -24.15
C VAL A 172 -2.03 22.67 -25.49
N LYS A 173 -2.52 21.43 -25.44
CA LYS A 173 -2.76 20.62 -26.65
C LYS A 173 -3.75 21.31 -27.59
N GLN A 174 -4.86 21.80 -27.06
CA GLN A 174 -5.86 22.53 -27.86
C GLN A 174 -5.29 23.84 -28.42
N LYS A 175 -4.45 24.56 -27.65
CA LYS A 175 -3.78 25.77 -28.13
C LYS A 175 -2.84 25.47 -29.30
N ILE A 176 -2.11 24.35 -29.25
CA ILE A 176 -1.22 23.91 -30.33
C ILE A 176 -2.04 23.51 -31.57
N GLU A 177 -3.12 22.73 -31.39
CA GLU A 177 -4.03 22.35 -32.48
C GLU A 177 -4.59 23.58 -33.23
N HIS A 178 -4.94 24.65 -32.49
CA HIS A 178 -5.36 25.90 -33.10
C HIS A 178 -4.27 26.55 -33.96
N ILE A 179 -3.01 26.52 -33.51
CA ILE A 179 -1.87 27.08 -34.27
C ILE A 179 -1.60 26.24 -35.52
N GLU A 180 -1.65 24.92 -35.41
CA GLU A 180 -1.48 23.99 -36.54
C GLU A 180 -2.59 24.16 -37.58
N TRP A 181 -3.82 24.39 -37.14
CA TRP A 181 -4.94 24.68 -38.04
C TRP A 181 -4.70 25.97 -38.85
N PHE A 182 -4.15 27.02 -38.23
CA PHE A 182 -3.79 28.23 -38.98
C PHE A 182 -2.67 27.95 -39.99
N HIS A 183 -1.69 27.11 -39.62
CA HIS A 183 -0.63 26.75 -40.55
C HIS A 183 -1.19 26.09 -41.81
N THR A 184 -2.00 25.03 -41.67
CA THR A 184 -2.62 24.32 -42.82
C THR A 184 -3.50 25.25 -43.64
N TYR A 185 -4.29 26.11 -42.99
CA TYR A 185 -5.14 27.09 -43.66
C TYR A 185 -4.33 28.09 -44.52
N PHE A 186 -3.21 28.59 -44.00
CA PHE A 186 -2.36 29.50 -44.78
C PHE A 186 -1.65 28.78 -45.92
N GLU A 187 -1.32 27.49 -45.77
CA GLU A 187 -0.77 26.69 -46.86
C GLU A 187 -1.75 26.49 -48.01
N GLU A 188 -3.00 26.15 -47.70
CA GLU A 188 -4.07 26.01 -48.69
C GLU A 188 -4.37 27.33 -49.42
N LYS A 189 -4.23 28.46 -48.71
CA LYS A 189 -4.51 29.81 -49.26
C LYS A 189 -3.26 30.55 -49.75
N LYS A 190 -2.12 29.87 -49.90
CA LYS A 190 -0.88 30.46 -50.47
C LYS A 190 -1.12 31.09 -51.84
N GLU A 191 -2.01 30.52 -52.66
CA GLU A 191 -2.37 31.06 -53.99
C GLU A 191 -3.03 32.44 -53.89
N LEU A 192 -3.97 32.62 -52.95
CA LEU A 192 -4.65 33.91 -52.74
C LEU A 192 -3.71 34.97 -52.13
N LEU A 193 -2.69 34.54 -51.39
CA LEU A 193 -1.67 35.43 -50.82
C LEU A 193 -0.65 35.92 -51.86
N GLN A 194 -0.51 35.25 -53.01
CA GLN A 194 0.32 35.72 -54.12
C GLN A 194 -0.38 36.77 -54.99
N GLU A 195 -1.72 36.84 -54.94
CA GLU A 195 -2.52 37.80 -55.70
C GLU A 195 -2.72 39.15 -54.98
N LEU A 196 -2.30 39.27 -53.71
CA LEU A 196 -2.39 40.46 -52.86
C LEU A 196 -1.03 41.18 -52.73
#